data_AF-A0A8H5SE14-F1
#
_entry.id   AF-A0A8H5SE14-F1
#
_cell.length_a   1.000
_cell.length_b   1.000
_cell.length_c   1.000
_cell.angle_alpha   90.00
_cell.angle_beta   90.00
_cell.angle_gamma   90.00
#
_symmetry.space_group_name_H-M   'P 1'
#
loop_
_entity.id
_entity.type
_entity.pdbx_description
1 polymer ?
#
loop_
_entity_poly.entity_id
_entity_poly.type
_entity_poly.pdbx_seq_one_letter_code
_entity_poly.pdbx_strand_id
1 'polypeptide(L)'
;MPYVNRHTMRPGARPGLCRYSNITLSQYKPKSFQRSDEDEALLKELYSRDESAWSQFDLKLFEDIMDRDAAREDASREPLRREIEDYFKDLALPPLPSSLPPSSLWLARIQAANCPYPAIKPFMVACDAGLLDQVKSWVEDQQRRNILQQIGIQDGLVFAARSNRVNIVRYLLEEGGASLTGDVVREACDNLSFPLFELCLQHGYHPNQQIPSRNGYFGVALNHCVQDPNITRLLLEHGADPDIAPFSDSRTQGWGEKATPPMDRTSGLALDHAVAKSPMIVIRMLLDHGAHAVYSRPLHAVIARVHEHQLPNAQQEWRPLMETLLDHGAKINGVTYAAGTALNEAVYYKNWEMVQFLIEKGANPFTKCPASKEDSFDATLRPEDQPWRRSQEVKEYLKRVTSGSKLGIGEEAPKEARENPLVQIIQKVKRREAGLAE
;
A
#
# COMPACT_ATOMS: atom_id res chain seq x y z
N MET A 1 -11.93 -18.85 -0.92
CA MET A 1 -12.29 -18.21 -2.21
C MET A 1 -11.03 -17.96 -3.02
N PRO A 2 -11.03 -17.82 -4.36
CA PRO A 2 -9.81 -17.40 -5.06
C PRO A 2 -9.53 -15.92 -4.74
N TYR A 3 -8.26 -15.60 -4.48
CA TYR A 3 -7.81 -14.23 -4.31
C TYR A 3 -8.05 -13.42 -5.60
N VAL A 4 -8.49 -12.16 -5.44
CA VAL A 4 -8.73 -11.23 -6.54
C VAL A 4 -7.85 -10.02 -6.32
N ASN A 5 -7.01 -9.71 -7.30
CA ASN A 5 -6.09 -8.57 -7.26
C ASN A 5 -6.87 -7.24 -7.13
N ARG A 6 -6.32 -6.30 -6.34
CA ARG A 6 -6.94 -4.99 -6.02
C ARG A 6 -7.40 -4.18 -7.23
N HIS A 7 -6.74 -4.33 -8.39
CA HIS A 7 -7.02 -3.54 -9.59
C HIS A 7 -8.27 -3.98 -10.35
N THR A 8 -8.69 -5.23 -10.17
CA THR A 8 -9.80 -5.82 -10.94
C THR A 8 -11.15 -5.67 -10.24
N MET A 9 -11.15 -5.18 -9.00
CA MET A 9 -12.37 -5.00 -8.22
C MET A 9 -13.09 -3.71 -8.58
N ARG A 10 -14.42 -3.79 -8.59
CA ARG A 10 -15.30 -2.62 -8.72
C ARG A 10 -15.13 -1.70 -7.51
N PRO A 11 -14.91 -0.39 -7.71
CA PRO A 11 -14.93 0.58 -6.61
C PRO A 11 -16.25 0.50 -5.82
N GLY A 12 -16.15 0.44 -4.49
CA GLY A 12 -17.32 0.27 -3.61
C GLY A 12 -17.98 -1.11 -3.67
N ALA A 13 -17.36 -2.11 -4.33
CA ALA A 13 -17.76 -3.50 -4.15
C ALA A 13 -17.71 -3.84 -2.66
N ARG A 14 -18.66 -4.68 -2.21
CA ARG A 14 -18.67 -5.14 -0.83
C ARG A 14 -17.32 -5.83 -0.52
N PRO A 15 -16.80 -5.68 0.72
CA PRO A 15 -15.53 -6.27 1.14
C PRO A 15 -15.37 -7.71 0.69
N GLY A 16 -14.14 -8.19 0.50
CA GLY A 16 -13.88 -9.60 0.16
C GLY A 16 -14.65 -10.60 1.05
N LEU A 17 -14.84 -10.22 2.32
CA LEU A 17 -15.61 -10.97 3.31
C LEU A 17 -17.12 -11.08 2.99
N CYS A 18 -17.75 -10.12 2.32
CA CYS A 18 -19.18 -10.19 1.99
C CYS A 18 -19.54 -11.23 0.93
N ARG A 19 -18.54 -11.94 0.40
CA ARG A 19 -18.73 -13.10 -0.48
C ARG A 19 -18.83 -14.42 0.27
N TYR A 20 -18.51 -14.44 1.58
CA TYR A 20 -18.80 -15.59 2.44
C TYR A 20 -20.31 -15.73 2.64
N SER A 21 -20.79 -16.96 2.75
CA SER A 21 -22.14 -17.21 3.23
C SER A 21 -22.29 -16.64 4.65
N ASN A 22 -23.52 -16.27 5.05
CA ASN A 22 -23.77 -15.82 6.42
C ASN A 22 -23.31 -16.84 7.47
N ILE A 23 -23.38 -18.14 7.15
CA ILE A 23 -22.95 -19.24 8.00
C ILE A 23 -21.42 -19.20 8.15
N THR A 24 -20.68 -19.14 7.05
CA THR A 24 -19.21 -19.09 7.06
C THR A 24 -18.71 -17.81 7.73
N LEU A 25 -19.33 -16.67 7.43
CA LEU A 25 -18.97 -15.41 8.06
C LEU A 25 -19.28 -15.40 9.57
N SER A 26 -20.31 -16.13 10.02
CA SER A 26 -20.58 -16.32 11.45
C SER A 26 -19.56 -17.21 12.17
N GLN A 27 -18.84 -18.07 11.44
CA GLN A 27 -17.74 -18.87 11.99
C GLN A 27 -16.46 -18.04 12.19
N TYR A 28 -16.28 -16.97 11.40
CA TYR A 28 -15.14 -16.06 11.47
C TYR A 28 -15.41 -14.76 12.20
N LYS A 29 -16.68 -14.44 12.46
CA LYS A 29 -17.02 -13.37 13.39
C LYS A 29 -16.51 -13.79 14.76
N PRO A 30 -15.73 -12.93 15.44
CA PRO A 30 -15.49 -13.11 16.87
C PRO A 30 -16.83 -13.40 17.54
N LYS A 31 -16.91 -14.45 18.37
CA LYS A 31 -17.98 -14.52 19.37
C LYS A 31 -17.96 -13.16 20.07
N SER A 32 -19.13 -12.56 20.32
CA SER A 32 -19.24 -11.24 20.96
C SER A 32 -18.16 -11.08 22.01
N PHE A 33 -17.28 -10.08 21.83
CA PHE A 33 -16.15 -9.82 22.70
C PHE A 33 -16.61 -9.96 24.16
N GLN A 34 -16.02 -10.91 24.89
CA GLN A 34 -16.31 -11.15 26.30
C GLN A 34 -15.07 -10.78 27.08
N ARG A 35 -15.16 -9.66 27.78
CA ARG A 35 -14.19 -9.27 28.80
C ARG A 35 -14.37 -10.19 30.01
N SER A 36 -13.30 -10.45 30.75
CA SER A 36 -13.41 -11.19 32.00
C SER A 36 -14.21 -10.40 33.04
N ASP A 37 -14.99 -11.08 33.88
CA ASP A 37 -15.77 -10.48 34.96
C ASP A 37 -14.93 -9.55 35.87
N GLU A 38 -13.65 -9.89 36.10
CA GLU A 38 -12.69 -9.08 36.85
C GLU A 38 -12.41 -7.73 36.17
N ASP A 39 -11.93 -7.74 34.92
CA ASP A 39 -11.70 -6.52 34.12
C ASP A 39 -12.99 -5.69 33.95
N GLU A 40 -14.18 -6.32 33.84
CA GLU A 40 -15.47 -5.59 33.81
C GLU A 40 -15.77 -4.87 35.13
N ALA A 41 -15.56 -5.54 36.26
CA ALA A 41 -15.74 -4.94 37.58
C ALA A 41 -14.78 -3.76 37.80
N LEU A 42 -13.51 -3.92 37.42
CA LEU A 42 -12.50 -2.86 37.50
C LEU A 42 -12.85 -1.65 36.64
N LEU A 43 -13.28 -1.86 35.39
CA LEU A 43 -13.74 -0.77 34.54
C LEU A 43 -14.98 -0.07 35.07
N LYS A 44 -15.93 -0.83 35.65
CA LYS A 44 -17.13 -0.26 36.26
C LYS A 44 -16.78 0.64 37.45
N GLU A 45 -15.80 0.24 38.25
CA GLU A 45 -15.28 1.06 39.34
C GLU A 45 -14.57 2.32 38.82
N LEU A 46 -13.72 2.20 37.79
CA LEU A 46 -13.07 3.34 37.13
C LEU A 46 -14.09 4.35 36.60
N TYR A 47 -15.08 3.89 35.82
CA TYR A 47 -16.11 4.73 35.22
C TYR A 47 -17.15 5.28 36.22
N SER A 48 -17.17 4.78 37.45
CA SER A 48 -18.00 5.38 38.52
C SER A 48 -17.50 6.75 38.97
N ARG A 49 -16.26 7.08 38.63
CA ARG A 49 -15.56 8.35 38.90
C ARG A 49 -15.36 9.09 37.58
N ASP A 50 -15.39 10.42 37.62
CA ASP A 50 -15.07 11.24 36.45
C ASP A 50 -13.65 10.96 35.95
N GLU A 51 -13.44 10.88 34.63
CA GLU A 51 -12.14 10.59 34.02
C GLU A 51 -11.06 11.61 34.44
N SER A 52 -11.45 12.87 34.71
CA SER A 52 -10.52 13.90 35.19
C SER A 52 -10.02 13.65 36.62
N ALA A 53 -10.68 12.77 37.37
CA ALA A 53 -10.30 12.38 38.73
C ALA A 53 -9.46 11.09 38.79
N TRP A 54 -9.18 10.47 37.63
CA TRP A 54 -8.39 9.24 37.57
C TRP A 54 -6.94 9.50 37.99
N SER A 55 -6.44 8.67 38.90
CA SER A 55 -5.04 8.68 39.27
C SER A 55 -4.16 8.14 38.15
N GLN A 56 -2.85 8.34 38.31
CA GLN A 56 -1.84 7.75 37.45
C GLN A 56 -1.95 6.21 37.39
N PHE A 57 -2.33 5.58 38.50
CA PHE A 57 -2.55 4.14 38.58
C PHE A 57 -3.85 3.72 37.86
N ASP A 58 -4.92 4.50 38.00
CA ASP A 58 -6.20 4.24 37.33
C ASP A 58 -6.06 4.26 35.80
N LEU A 59 -5.34 5.25 35.26
CA LEU A 59 -5.06 5.36 33.83
C LEU A 59 -4.23 4.18 33.31
N LYS A 60 -3.19 3.77 34.05
CA LYS A 60 -2.40 2.58 33.68
C LYS A 60 -3.24 1.31 33.73
N LEU A 61 -4.05 1.14 34.77
CA LEU A 61 -4.96 0.00 34.89
C LEU A 61 -5.92 -0.05 33.70
N PHE A 62 -6.46 1.09 33.28
CA PHE A 62 -7.30 1.19 32.10
C PHE A 62 -6.57 0.75 30.82
N GLU A 63 -5.35 1.25 30.58
CA GLU A 63 -4.54 0.84 29.43
C GLU A 63 -4.24 -0.67 29.44
N ASP A 64 -3.86 -1.22 30.59
CA ASP A 64 -3.60 -2.65 30.74
C ASP A 64 -4.84 -3.50 30.42
N ILE A 65 -6.05 -3.04 30.82
CA ILE A 65 -7.32 -3.70 30.47
C ILE A 65 -7.58 -3.62 28.96
N MET A 66 -7.36 -2.45 28.35
CA MET A 66 -7.54 -2.27 26.90
C MET A 66 -6.56 -3.12 26.08
N ASP A 67 -5.32 -3.29 26.54
CA ASP A 67 -4.34 -4.15 25.89
C ASP A 67 -4.72 -5.64 25.99
N ARG A 68 -5.24 -6.09 27.14
CA ARG A 68 -5.81 -7.44 27.28
C ARG A 68 -6.99 -7.65 26.36
N ASP A 69 -7.86 -6.65 26.23
CA ASP A 69 -9.01 -6.72 25.34
C ASP A 69 -8.60 -6.81 23.88
N ALA A 70 -7.64 -5.99 23.45
CA ALA A 70 -7.08 -6.05 22.10
C ALA A 70 -6.45 -7.42 21.81
N ALA A 71 -5.72 -8.01 22.77
CA ALA A 71 -5.13 -9.34 22.63
C ALA A 71 -6.20 -10.44 22.50
N ARG A 72 -7.27 -10.38 23.30
CA ARG A 72 -8.43 -11.30 23.16
C ARG A 72 -9.08 -11.17 21.78
N GLU A 73 -9.25 -9.94 21.32
CA GLU A 73 -9.88 -9.65 20.04
C GLU A 73 -9.01 -10.15 18.86
N ASP A 74 -7.69 -9.93 18.89
CA ASP A 74 -6.76 -10.49 17.88
C ASP A 74 -6.76 -12.02 17.89
N ALA A 75 -6.71 -12.65 19.07
CA ALA A 75 -6.79 -14.11 19.20
C ALA A 75 -8.11 -14.68 18.63
N SER A 76 -9.22 -13.95 18.78
CA SER A 76 -10.51 -14.36 18.21
C SER A 76 -10.54 -14.33 16.67
N ARG A 77 -9.63 -13.59 16.04
CA ARG A 77 -9.49 -13.46 14.57
C ARG A 77 -8.56 -14.49 13.96
N GLU A 78 -7.88 -15.30 14.77
CA GLU A 78 -6.93 -16.32 14.32
C GLU A 78 -7.48 -17.27 13.22
N PRO A 79 -8.74 -17.76 13.27
CA PRO A 79 -9.28 -18.58 12.18
C PRO A 79 -9.35 -17.85 10.84
N LEU A 80 -9.75 -16.56 10.86
CA LEU A 80 -9.82 -15.74 9.65
C LEU A 80 -8.41 -15.35 9.16
N ARG A 81 -7.50 -15.07 10.09
CA ARG A 81 -6.08 -14.80 9.82
C ARG A 81 -5.48 -15.92 8.97
N ARG A 82 -5.62 -17.17 9.43
CA ARG A 82 -5.13 -18.36 8.72
C ARG A 82 -5.74 -18.52 7.33
N GLU A 83 -7.05 -18.33 7.18
CA GLU A 83 -7.67 -18.42 5.84
C GLU A 83 -7.12 -17.36 4.89
N ILE A 84 -6.87 -16.14 5.36
CA ILE A 84 -6.32 -15.07 4.51
C ILE A 84 -4.86 -15.37 4.14
N GLU A 85 -4.07 -15.90 5.07
CA GLU A 85 -2.68 -16.31 4.82
C GLU A 85 -2.60 -17.50 3.84
N ASP A 86 -3.57 -18.41 3.89
CA ASP A 86 -3.70 -19.56 2.98
C ASP A 86 -3.83 -19.17 1.50
N TYR A 87 -4.19 -17.92 1.18
CA TYR A 87 -4.20 -17.44 -0.21
C TYR A 87 -2.83 -17.49 -0.88
N PHE A 88 -1.76 -17.48 -0.08
CA PHE A 88 -0.39 -17.43 -0.58
C PHE A 88 0.40 -18.70 -0.28
N LYS A 89 -0.24 -19.74 0.26
CA LYS A 89 0.44 -20.99 0.66
C LYS A 89 1.20 -21.66 -0.49
N ASP A 90 0.65 -21.59 -1.70
CA ASP A 90 1.24 -22.21 -2.90
C ASP A 90 2.49 -21.46 -3.40
N LEU A 91 2.76 -20.25 -2.88
CA LEU A 91 3.92 -19.44 -3.22
C LEU A 91 5.16 -19.79 -2.39
N ALA A 92 5.05 -20.65 -1.36
CA ALA A 92 6.15 -21.07 -0.49
C ALA A 92 7.00 -19.91 0.06
N LEU A 93 6.35 -18.80 0.40
CA LEU A 93 7.03 -17.59 0.88
C LEU A 93 7.53 -17.76 2.32
N PRO A 94 8.65 -17.09 2.70
CA PRO A 94 9.12 -17.11 4.07
C PRO A 94 8.08 -16.50 5.03
N PRO A 95 8.03 -16.96 6.28
CA PRO A 95 7.15 -16.35 7.27
C PRO A 95 7.52 -14.89 7.49
N LEU A 96 6.50 -14.07 7.71
CA LEU A 96 6.69 -12.68 8.09
C LEU A 96 7.28 -12.59 9.50
N PRO A 97 8.18 -11.64 9.76
CA PRO A 97 8.62 -11.36 11.13
C PRO A 97 7.44 -10.90 11.99
N SER A 98 7.51 -11.13 13.30
CA SER A 98 6.48 -10.68 14.23
C SER A 98 6.29 -9.17 14.14
N SER A 99 5.06 -8.71 14.27
CA SER A 99 4.75 -7.27 14.26
C SER A 99 5.46 -6.53 15.38
N LEU A 100 5.76 -5.26 15.14
CA LEU A 100 6.30 -4.40 16.20
C LEU A 100 5.27 -4.22 17.33
N PRO A 101 5.71 -4.04 18.59
CA PRO A 101 4.82 -3.71 19.68
C PRO A 101 4.01 -2.43 19.38
N PRO A 102 2.71 -2.41 19.69
CA PRO A 102 1.92 -1.18 19.60
C PRO A 102 2.34 -0.20 20.70
N SER A 103 2.13 1.10 20.49
CA SER A 103 2.33 2.10 21.54
C SER A 103 1.02 2.49 22.24
N SER A 104 1.11 3.36 23.23
CA SER A 104 -0.02 3.87 24.02
C SER A 104 -1.07 4.57 23.13
N LEU A 105 -2.36 4.33 23.42
CA LEU A 105 -3.49 4.80 22.58
C LEU A 105 -3.54 6.33 22.43
N TRP A 106 -3.10 7.05 23.46
CA TRP A 106 -3.18 8.51 23.50
C TRP A 106 -2.17 9.20 22.58
N LEU A 107 -1.06 8.54 22.24
CA LEU A 107 0.02 9.11 21.42
C LEU A 107 -0.46 9.58 20.04
N ALA A 108 -1.47 8.90 19.47
CA ALA A 108 -2.00 9.20 18.15
C ALA A 108 -2.79 10.52 18.10
N ARG A 109 -3.20 11.10 19.23
CA ARG A 109 -4.22 12.17 19.26
C ARG A 109 -3.78 13.43 19.98
N ILE A 110 -2.62 13.44 20.62
CA ILE A 110 -2.20 14.58 21.43
C ILE A 110 -0.74 14.97 21.22
N GLN A 111 -0.45 16.23 21.54
CA GLN A 111 0.88 16.81 21.59
C GLN A 111 1.52 16.53 22.95
N ALA A 112 2.86 16.55 23.02
CA ALA A 112 3.61 16.35 24.27
C ALA A 112 3.16 17.32 25.38
N ALA A 113 2.84 18.57 25.01
CA ALA A 113 2.31 19.58 25.93
C ALA A 113 0.94 19.23 26.56
N ASN A 114 0.21 18.29 25.97
CA ASN A 114 -1.09 17.83 26.43
C ASN A 114 -1.03 16.41 27.03
N CYS A 115 0.17 15.93 27.38
CA CYS A 115 0.34 14.63 28.05
C CYS A 115 -0.64 14.48 29.23
N PRO A 116 -1.43 13.39 29.28
CA PRO A 116 -2.48 13.20 30.28
C PRO A 116 -1.91 12.90 31.68
N TYR A 117 -0.60 12.67 31.77
CA TYR A 117 0.13 12.35 32.98
C TYR A 117 1.01 13.54 33.41
N PRO A 118 0.55 14.41 34.33
CA PRO A 118 1.28 15.61 34.72
C PRO A 118 2.70 15.34 35.25
N ALA A 119 2.90 14.19 35.91
CA ALA A 119 4.18 13.81 36.49
C ALA A 119 5.29 13.55 35.46
N ILE A 120 4.94 13.09 34.25
CA ILE A 120 5.92 12.80 33.17
C ILE A 120 5.82 13.79 32.01
N LYS A 121 4.84 14.69 32.02
CA LYS A 121 4.68 15.73 31.01
C LYS A 121 5.97 16.51 30.71
N PRO A 122 6.78 16.97 31.71
CA PRO A 122 8.01 17.68 31.40
C PRO A 122 9.02 16.83 30.62
N PHE A 123 9.09 15.52 30.90
CA PHE A 123 9.93 14.59 30.15
C PHE A 123 9.48 14.45 28.70
N MET A 124 8.16 14.32 28.45
CA MET A 124 7.61 14.26 27.09
C MET A 124 7.95 15.52 26.29
N VAL A 125 7.78 16.69 26.91
CA VAL A 125 8.11 17.99 26.29
C VAL A 125 9.61 18.08 26.00
N ALA A 126 10.48 17.62 26.89
CA ALA A 126 11.92 17.59 26.65
C ALA A 126 12.30 16.67 25.47
N CYS A 127 11.67 15.50 25.38
CA CYS A 127 11.85 14.57 24.25
C CYS A 127 11.44 15.20 22.91
N ASP A 128 10.27 15.84 22.88
CA ASP A 128 9.72 16.52 21.69
C ASP A 128 10.57 17.74 21.27
N ALA A 129 10.96 18.57 22.25
CA ALA A 129 11.74 19.79 22.04
C ALA A 129 13.21 19.53 21.67
N GLY A 130 13.73 18.32 21.85
CA GLY A 130 15.14 18.01 21.56
C GLY A 130 16.11 18.35 22.69
N LEU A 131 15.64 18.44 23.94
CA LEU A 131 16.44 18.82 25.11
C LEU A 131 17.16 17.62 25.72
N LEU A 132 18.21 17.13 25.04
CA LEU A 132 18.91 15.88 25.41
C LEU A 132 19.38 15.86 26.86
N ASP A 133 19.99 16.94 27.37
CA ASP A 133 20.51 16.97 28.74
C ASP A 133 19.40 16.83 29.79
N GLN A 134 18.21 17.39 29.50
CA GLN A 134 17.05 17.21 30.37
C GLN A 134 16.57 15.77 30.31
N VAL A 135 16.48 15.17 29.12
CA VAL A 135 16.11 13.76 28.98
C VAL A 135 17.07 12.85 29.76
N LYS A 136 18.38 13.08 29.64
CA LYS A 136 19.42 12.34 30.39
C LYS A 136 19.21 12.46 31.89
N SER A 137 19.09 13.69 32.40
CA SER A 137 18.85 13.96 33.82
C SER A 137 17.60 13.26 34.36
N TRP A 138 16.54 13.12 33.55
CA TRP A 138 15.33 12.40 33.94
C TRP A 138 15.53 10.89 34.00
N VAL A 139 16.31 10.32 33.07
CA VAL A 139 16.59 8.88 33.01
C VAL A 139 17.58 8.45 34.09
N GLU A 140 18.55 9.30 34.43
CA GLU A 140 19.58 9.03 35.45
C GLU A 140 19.04 9.12 36.89
N ASP A 141 18.04 9.99 37.13
CA ASP A 141 17.40 10.10 38.44
C ASP A 141 16.52 8.87 38.72
N GLN A 142 16.87 8.09 39.75
CA GLN A 142 16.23 6.80 40.02
C GLN A 142 14.73 6.92 40.37
N GLN A 143 14.31 8.01 41.03
CA GLN A 143 12.91 8.21 41.36
C GLN A 143 12.09 8.52 40.10
N ARG A 144 12.58 9.44 39.26
CA ARG A 144 11.95 9.77 37.97
C ARG A 144 11.95 8.57 37.03
N ARG A 145 13.05 7.81 36.98
CA ARG A 145 13.14 6.59 36.17
C ARG A 145 12.09 5.56 36.53
N ASN A 146 11.82 5.35 37.83
CA ASN A 146 10.77 4.44 38.28
C ASN A 146 9.38 4.91 37.80
N ILE A 147 9.10 6.22 37.85
CA ILE A 147 7.85 6.79 37.34
C ILE A 147 7.75 6.61 35.81
N LEU A 148 8.85 6.82 35.09
CA LEU A 148 8.93 6.64 33.63
C LEU A 148 8.75 5.19 33.20
N GLN A 149 9.37 4.24 33.91
CA GLN A 149 9.19 2.81 33.62
C GLN A 149 7.76 2.35 33.87
N GLN A 150 7.08 2.95 34.84
CA GLN A 150 5.68 2.66 35.08
C GLN A 150 4.81 3.18 33.94
N ILE A 151 5.12 4.28 33.25
CA ILE A 151 4.15 4.91 32.33
C ILE A 151 4.63 5.17 30.91
N GLY A 152 5.88 5.57 30.65
CA GLY A 152 6.19 5.97 29.28
C GLY A 152 7.59 6.43 28.95
N ILE A 153 8.62 5.62 29.22
CA ILE A 153 9.88 5.82 28.48
C ILE A 153 9.69 5.59 26.97
N GLN A 154 8.78 4.67 26.60
CA GLN A 154 8.40 4.37 25.22
C GLN A 154 7.66 5.54 24.57
N ASP A 155 6.77 6.19 25.31
CA ASP A 155 6.01 7.35 24.81
C ASP A 155 6.94 8.54 24.52
N GLY A 156 7.92 8.77 25.40
CA GLY A 156 8.97 9.78 25.16
C GLY A 156 9.80 9.48 23.91
N LEU A 157 10.13 8.20 23.68
CA LEU A 157 10.80 7.75 22.45
C LEU A 157 9.98 8.08 21.20
N VAL A 158 8.66 7.85 21.23
CA VAL A 158 7.76 8.20 20.11
C VAL A 158 7.69 9.71 19.86
N PHE A 159 7.60 10.54 20.91
CA PHE A 159 7.62 12.00 20.74
C PHE A 159 8.96 12.49 20.15
N ALA A 160 10.07 11.94 20.63
CA ALA A 160 11.38 12.24 20.05
C ALA A 160 11.46 11.84 18.57
N ALA A 161 10.94 10.67 18.20
CA ALA A 161 10.90 10.21 16.81
C ALA A 161 10.01 11.09 15.92
N ARG A 162 8.81 11.45 16.40
CA ARG A 162 7.87 12.35 15.71
C ARG A 162 8.52 13.69 15.35
N SER A 163 9.22 14.28 16.30
CA SER A 163 9.95 15.55 16.13
C SER A 163 11.37 15.36 15.56
N ASN A 164 11.66 14.17 15.02
CA ASN A 164 12.93 13.79 14.39
C ASN A 164 14.19 14.10 15.23
N ARG A 165 14.10 13.92 16.55
CA ARG A 165 15.18 14.13 17.52
C ARG A 165 16.09 12.91 17.62
N VAL A 166 16.82 12.62 16.53
CA VAL A 166 17.66 11.41 16.36
C VAL A 166 18.57 11.13 17.56
N ASN A 167 19.20 12.15 18.15
CA ASN A 167 20.09 11.98 19.30
C ASN A 167 19.37 11.51 20.57
N ILE A 168 18.13 11.95 20.78
CA ILE A 168 17.30 11.49 21.90
C ILE A 168 16.78 10.08 21.64
N VAL A 169 16.34 9.80 20.41
CA VAL A 169 15.91 8.45 20.02
C VAL A 169 17.05 7.45 20.25
N ARG A 170 18.26 7.77 19.80
CA ARG A 170 19.47 6.98 20.04
C ARG A 170 19.70 6.74 21.54
N TYR A 171 19.77 7.81 22.32
CA TYR A 171 20.02 7.71 23.76
C TYR A 171 18.96 6.85 24.47
N LEU A 172 17.68 7.02 24.14
CA LEU A 172 16.60 6.26 24.79
C LEU A 172 16.65 4.77 24.44
N LEU A 173 17.04 4.42 23.20
CA LEU A 173 17.20 3.02 22.76
C LEU A 173 18.47 2.36 23.31
N GLU A 174 19.58 3.09 23.41
CA GLU A 174 20.88 2.56 23.84
C GLU A 174 21.03 2.54 25.37
N GLU A 175 20.60 3.60 26.05
CA GLU A 175 20.86 3.83 27.49
C GLU A 175 19.57 4.03 28.31
N GLY A 176 18.52 4.55 27.69
CA GLY A 176 17.23 4.80 28.36
C GLY A 176 16.53 3.54 28.84
N GLY A 177 16.70 2.43 28.12
CA GLY A 177 15.91 1.21 28.32
C GLY A 177 14.56 1.26 27.60
N ALA A 178 14.42 2.12 26.59
CA ALA A 178 13.31 2.05 25.66
C ALA A 178 13.52 0.90 24.66
N SER A 179 12.46 0.49 23.99
CA SER A 179 12.46 -0.56 22.98
C SER A 179 11.70 -0.08 21.76
N LEU A 180 12.09 -0.55 20.57
CA LEU A 180 11.44 -0.10 19.36
C LEU A 180 9.95 -0.47 19.34
N THR A 181 9.10 0.50 18.99
CA THR A 181 7.66 0.29 18.78
C THR A 181 7.28 0.61 17.34
N GLY A 182 6.08 0.20 16.93
CA GLY A 182 5.52 0.50 15.61
C GLY A 182 5.51 1.99 15.30
N ASP A 183 5.15 2.82 16.29
CA ASP A 183 5.04 4.26 16.08
C ASP A 183 6.39 4.91 15.78
N VAL A 184 7.50 4.46 16.38
CA VAL A 184 8.82 5.00 16.05
C VAL A 184 9.14 4.82 14.57
N VAL A 185 8.86 3.64 14.02
CA VAL A 185 9.06 3.35 12.59
C VAL A 185 8.07 4.12 11.72
N ARG A 186 6.83 4.28 12.17
CA ARG A 186 5.82 5.13 11.49
C ARG A 186 6.30 6.58 11.41
N GLU A 187 6.75 7.16 12.51
CA GLU A 187 7.29 8.52 12.54
C GLU A 187 8.56 8.65 11.67
N ALA A 188 9.38 7.59 11.56
CA ALA A 188 10.51 7.57 10.62
C ALA A 188 10.04 7.61 9.14
N CYS A 189 8.95 6.91 8.81
CA CYS A 189 8.30 6.99 7.48
C CYS A 189 7.74 8.41 7.22
N ASP A 190 6.97 8.94 8.17
CA ASP A 190 6.29 10.24 8.05
C ASP A 190 7.31 11.38 7.87
N ASN A 191 8.46 11.29 8.53
CA ASN A 191 9.56 12.24 8.40
C ASN A 191 10.49 11.97 7.21
N LEU A 192 10.38 10.82 6.53
CA LEU A 192 11.38 10.31 5.58
C LEU A 192 12.80 10.45 6.16
N SER A 193 13.00 9.99 7.39
CA SER A 193 14.24 10.20 8.13
C SER A 193 15.20 9.03 8.01
N PHE A 194 16.21 9.16 7.15
CA PHE A 194 17.27 8.15 6.97
C PHE A 194 17.97 7.78 8.30
N PRO A 195 18.38 8.74 9.17
CA PRO A 195 19.04 8.40 10.43
C PRO A 195 18.15 7.64 11.41
N LEU A 196 16.83 7.90 11.40
CA LEU A 196 15.89 7.11 12.21
C LEU A 196 15.77 5.68 11.68
N PHE A 197 15.76 5.48 10.36
CA PHE A 197 15.78 4.12 9.79
C PHE A 197 17.05 3.36 10.14
N GLU A 198 18.23 4.00 10.06
CA GLU A 198 19.49 3.38 10.50
C GLU A 198 19.42 2.92 11.96
N LEU A 199 18.91 3.79 12.85
CA LEU A 199 18.69 3.44 14.25
C LEU A 199 17.71 2.28 14.42
N CYS A 200 16.55 2.33 13.76
CA CYS A 200 15.56 1.26 13.82
C CYS A 200 16.19 -0.09 13.42
N LEU A 201 16.92 -0.13 12.30
CA LEU A 201 17.60 -1.33 11.81
C LEU A 201 18.69 -1.83 12.78
N GLN A 202 19.49 -0.91 13.34
CA GLN A 202 20.50 -1.23 14.37
C GLN A 202 19.88 -1.88 15.62
N HIS A 203 18.64 -1.50 15.96
CA HIS A 203 17.90 -2.04 17.09
C HIS A 203 16.93 -3.17 16.71
N GLY A 204 17.19 -3.88 15.61
CA GLY A 204 16.52 -5.14 15.27
C GLY A 204 15.21 -4.99 14.51
N TYR A 205 14.89 -3.81 13.98
CA TYR A 205 13.80 -3.65 13.02
C TYR A 205 14.11 -4.46 11.76
N HIS A 206 13.14 -5.24 11.30
CA HIS A 206 13.18 -5.87 9.98
C HIS A 206 12.19 -5.18 9.04
N PRO A 207 12.56 -4.79 7.80
CA PRO A 207 11.69 -4.02 6.90
C PRO A 207 10.33 -4.67 6.57
N ASN A 208 10.25 -6.00 6.62
CA ASN A 208 8.99 -6.76 6.43
C ASN A 208 8.11 -6.84 7.70
N GLN A 209 8.51 -6.23 8.81
CA GLN A 209 7.64 -6.15 10.00
C GLN A 209 6.46 -5.23 9.75
N GLN A 210 5.30 -5.73 10.13
CA GLN A 210 4.10 -4.93 10.12
C GLN A 210 4.17 -3.85 11.21
N ILE A 211 3.80 -2.65 10.81
CA ILE A 211 3.67 -1.48 11.67
C ILE A 211 2.20 -1.38 12.07
N PRO A 212 1.86 -1.55 13.36
CA PRO A 212 0.50 -1.37 13.88
C PRO A 212 -0.09 -0.01 13.49
N SER A 213 -1.38 0.00 13.12
CA SER A 213 -2.09 1.24 12.82
C SER A 213 -3.58 1.12 13.08
N ARG A 214 -4.26 2.28 13.18
CA ARG A 214 -5.67 2.40 13.61
C ARG A 214 -6.67 1.52 12.84
N ASN A 215 -6.28 1.07 11.67
CA ASN A 215 -7.09 0.33 10.71
C ASN A 215 -6.31 -0.80 10.03
N GLY A 216 -5.08 -1.08 10.47
CA GLY A 216 -4.19 -2.06 9.85
C GLY A 216 -3.73 -1.74 8.43
N TYR A 217 -4.03 -0.54 7.90
CA TYR A 217 -3.68 -0.13 6.53
C TYR A 217 -2.28 0.48 6.40
N PHE A 218 -1.47 0.54 7.45
CA PHE A 218 -0.11 1.04 7.30
C PHE A 218 0.81 0.01 6.62
N GLY A 219 0.83 -1.22 7.11
CA GLY A 219 1.64 -2.31 6.53
C GLY A 219 3.11 -2.19 6.86
N VAL A 220 3.96 -2.24 5.84
CA VAL A 220 5.44 -2.16 5.95
C VAL A 220 5.97 -0.80 5.50
N ALA A 221 7.15 -0.41 6.01
CA ALA A 221 7.75 0.91 5.77
C ALA A 221 8.01 1.21 4.28
N LEU A 222 8.38 0.19 3.49
CA LEU A 222 8.77 0.35 2.09
C LEU A 222 7.67 1.06 1.26
N ASN A 223 6.39 0.74 1.50
CA ASN A 223 5.25 1.31 0.76
C ASN A 223 5.12 2.85 0.90
N HIS A 224 5.72 3.41 1.95
CA HIS A 224 5.67 4.84 2.29
C HIS A 224 6.95 5.58 1.89
N CYS A 225 8.04 4.86 1.68
CA CYS A 225 9.36 5.45 1.47
C CYS A 225 9.83 5.47 0.01
N VAL A 226 9.04 4.93 -0.94
CA VAL A 226 9.43 4.80 -2.37
C VAL A 226 9.77 6.11 -3.09
N GLN A 227 9.43 7.28 -2.52
CA GLN A 227 9.81 8.57 -3.11
C GLN A 227 11.22 9.02 -2.73
N ASP A 228 11.82 8.44 -1.68
CA ASP A 228 13.19 8.69 -1.27
C ASP A 228 14.10 7.54 -1.73
N PRO A 229 15.02 7.77 -2.70
CA PRO A 229 15.88 6.71 -3.21
C PRO A 229 16.84 6.11 -2.18
N ASN A 230 17.29 6.90 -1.20
CA ASN A 230 18.28 6.43 -0.22
C ASN A 230 17.62 5.53 0.82
N ILE A 231 16.45 5.93 1.33
CA ILE A 231 15.67 5.11 2.26
C ILE A 231 15.14 3.86 1.57
N THR A 232 14.66 3.99 0.33
CA THR A 232 14.20 2.83 -0.45
C THR A 232 15.32 1.82 -0.62
N ARG A 233 16.52 2.28 -1.02
CA ARG A 233 17.72 1.43 -1.13
C ARG A 233 18.05 0.76 0.20
N LEU A 234 18.12 1.53 1.29
CA LEU A 234 18.43 1.02 2.62
C LEU A 234 17.48 -0.11 3.03
N LEU A 235 16.17 0.10 2.87
CA LEU A 235 15.17 -0.92 3.22
C LEU A 235 15.31 -2.18 2.35
N LEU A 236 15.51 -2.03 1.04
CA LEU A 236 15.69 -3.15 0.12
C LEU A 236 16.97 -3.94 0.37
N GLU A 237 18.09 -3.26 0.66
CA GLU A 237 19.37 -3.88 1.03
C GLU A 237 19.27 -4.65 2.37
N HIS A 238 18.36 -4.23 3.25
CA HIS A 238 18.02 -4.93 4.50
C HIS A 238 16.87 -5.95 4.36
N GLY A 239 16.54 -6.38 3.13
CA GLY A 239 15.61 -7.49 2.90
C GLY A 239 14.13 -7.09 2.87
N ALA A 240 13.80 -5.83 2.60
CA ALA A 240 12.44 -5.44 2.29
C ALA A 240 11.94 -6.16 1.04
N ASP A 241 10.77 -6.79 1.14
CA ASP A 241 10.08 -7.42 0.03
C ASP A 241 9.09 -6.41 -0.59
N PRO A 242 9.30 -6.03 -1.87
CA PRO A 242 8.54 -4.98 -2.53
C PRO A 242 7.10 -5.34 -2.89
N ASP A 243 6.70 -6.61 -2.77
CA ASP A 243 5.35 -7.05 -3.09
C ASP A 243 4.41 -7.10 -1.87
N ILE A 244 4.96 -6.90 -0.66
CA ILE A 244 4.18 -6.85 0.58
C ILE A 244 3.45 -5.53 0.71
N ALA A 245 2.13 -5.60 0.91
CA ALA A 245 1.36 -4.44 1.34
C ALA A 245 0.10 -4.83 2.14
N PRO A 246 -0.58 -3.87 2.78
CA PRO A 246 -1.92 -4.11 3.32
C PRO A 246 -2.90 -4.53 2.23
N PHE A 247 -3.90 -5.33 2.60
CA PHE A 247 -5.05 -5.56 1.74
C PHE A 247 -5.87 -4.28 1.59
N SER A 248 -6.28 -3.96 0.36
CA SER A 248 -7.08 -2.76 0.05
C SER A 248 -8.55 -3.08 -0.28
N ASP A 249 -9.02 -4.28 0.05
CA ASP A 249 -10.35 -4.78 -0.31
C ASP A 249 -11.31 -4.90 0.88
N SER A 250 -10.98 -4.18 1.95
CA SER A 250 -11.73 -4.12 3.20
C SER A 250 -11.89 -5.46 3.93
N ARG A 251 -11.19 -6.54 3.55
CA ARG A 251 -11.23 -7.81 4.32
C ARG A 251 -10.64 -7.68 5.73
N THR A 252 -9.82 -6.66 5.94
CA THR A 252 -9.20 -6.30 7.22
C THR A 252 -9.93 -5.16 7.93
N GLN A 253 -11.09 -4.71 7.39
CA GLN A 253 -11.87 -3.65 7.98
C GLN A 253 -12.43 -4.07 9.34
N GLY A 254 -12.25 -3.22 10.37
CA GLY A 254 -12.76 -3.48 11.71
C GLY A 254 -11.88 -4.39 12.58
N TRP A 255 -10.59 -4.53 12.24
CA TRP A 255 -9.64 -5.28 13.07
C TRP A 255 -9.18 -4.52 14.32
N GLY A 256 -9.35 -3.19 14.39
CA GLY A 256 -9.06 -2.39 15.58
C GLY A 256 -7.77 -1.58 15.48
N GLU A 257 -7.51 -0.75 16.50
CA GLU A 257 -6.53 0.34 16.43
C GLU A 257 -5.06 -0.11 16.55
N LYS A 258 -4.83 -1.25 17.20
CA LYS A 258 -3.51 -1.85 17.41
C LYS A 258 -3.31 -3.15 16.62
N ALA A 259 -4.21 -3.43 15.67
CA ALA A 259 -4.23 -4.70 14.99
C ALA A 259 -3.12 -4.81 13.93
N THR A 260 -2.67 -6.05 13.73
CA THR A 260 -1.64 -6.42 12.76
C THR A 260 -2.21 -7.46 11.80
N PRO A 261 -3.18 -7.07 10.95
CA PRO A 261 -3.85 -8.04 10.07
C PRO A 261 -2.89 -8.66 9.05
N PRO A 262 -3.19 -9.85 8.49
CA PRO A 262 -2.43 -10.42 7.39
C PRO A 262 -2.14 -9.40 6.29
N MET A 263 -0.97 -9.49 5.67
CA MET A 263 -0.57 -8.65 4.55
C MET A 263 -0.72 -9.39 3.23
N ASP A 264 -1.05 -8.64 2.18
CA ASP A 264 -1.07 -9.12 0.80
C ASP A 264 0.37 -9.29 0.31
N ARG A 265 0.72 -10.54 -0.03
CA ARG A 265 2.05 -10.95 -0.49
C ARG A 265 2.22 -10.83 -2.01
N THR A 266 1.18 -10.39 -2.71
CA THR A 266 1.12 -10.24 -4.18
C THR A 266 0.53 -8.90 -4.55
N SER A 267 0.83 -7.87 -3.74
CA SER A 267 0.25 -6.56 -3.94
C SER A 267 0.99 -5.82 -5.05
N GLY A 268 2.29 -5.65 -4.96
CA GLY A 268 3.01 -4.74 -5.88
C GLY A 268 2.58 -3.28 -5.71
N LEU A 269 2.09 -2.90 -4.53
CA LEU A 269 1.67 -1.53 -4.20
C LEU A 269 2.87 -0.57 -4.22
N ALA A 270 4.02 -1.01 -3.70
CA ALA A 270 5.26 -0.23 -3.74
C ALA A 270 5.63 0.14 -5.18
N LEU A 271 5.55 -0.83 -6.11
CA LEU A 271 5.84 -0.59 -7.53
C LEU A 271 4.82 0.35 -8.19
N ASP A 272 3.53 0.21 -7.89
CA ASP A 272 2.50 1.17 -8.36
C ASP A 272 2.79 2.60 -7.91
N HIS A 273 3.09 2.80 -6.61
CA HIS A 273 3.43 4.10 -6.06
C HIS A 273 4.71 4.66 -6.68
N ALA A 274 5.74 3.82 -6.84
CA ALA A 274 7.00 4.20 -7.43
C ALA A 274 6.83 4.65 -8.89
N VAL A 275 6.10 3.90 -9.71
CA VAL A 275 5.87 4.25 -11.12
C VAL A 275 5.12 5.58 -11.23
N ALA A 276 4.12 5.81 -10.38
CA ALA A 276 3.31 7.03 -10.42
C ALA A 276 4.07 8.29 -9.96
N LYS A 277 4.94 8.18 -8.95
CA LYS A 277 5.45 9.34 -8.21
C LYS A 277 6.97 9.46 -8.10
N SER A 278 7.72 8.41 -8.47
CA SER A 278 9.15 8.32 -8.15
C SER A 278 10.04 8.34 -9.40
N PRO A 279 11.31 8.76 -9.26
CA PRO A 279 12.27 8.70 -10.35
C PRO A 279 12.53 7.26 -10.81
N MET A 280 12.98 7.09 -12.05
CA MET A 280 13.23 5.78 -12.66
C MET A 280 14.18 4.90 -11.83
N ILE A 281 15.13 5.48 -11.10
CA ILE A 281 16.05 4.73 -10.24
C ILE A 281 15.34 3.93 -9.15
N VAL A 282 14.27 4.47 -8.55
CA VAL A 282 13.52 3.73 -7.52
C VAL A 282 12.74 2.57 -8.13
N ILE A 283 12.16 2.79 -9.31
CA ILE A 283 11.45 1.74 -10.04
C ILE A 283 12.40 0.59 -10.36
N ARG A 284 13.62 0.90 -10.86
CA ARG A 284 14.66 -0.10 -11.11
C ARG A 284 15.07 -0.83 -9.84
N MET A 285 15.35 -0.12 -8.75
CA MET A 285 15.70 -0.75 -7.47
C MET A 285 14.63 -1.75 -6.99
N LEU A 286 13.34 -1.41 -7.09
CA LEU A 286 12.26 -2.34 -6.71
C LEU A 286 12.28 -3.59 -7.59
N LEU A 287 12.40 -3.43 -8.91
CA LEU A 287 12.44 -4.55 -9.87
C LEU A 287 13.67 -5.44 -9.65
N ASP A 288 14.85 -4.83 -9.47
CA ASP A 288 16.12 -5.52 -9.23
C ASP A 288 16.11 -6.30 -7.91
N HIS A 289 15.33 -5.83 -6.91
CA HIS A 289 15.11 -6.50 -5.63
C HIS A 289 13.86 -7.40 -5.61
N GLY A 290 13.36 -7.81 -6.78
CA GLY A 290 12.37 -8.87 -6.90
C GLY A 290 10.90 -8.43 -6.91
N ALA A 291 10.61 -7.15 -7.17
CA ALA A 291 9.23 -6.70 -7.37
C ALA A 291 8.63 -7.34 -8.63
N HIS A 292 7.52 -8.04 -8.46
CA HIS A 292 6.84 -8.68 -9.58
C HIS A 292 5.87 -7.70 -10.25
N ALA A 293 6.25 -7.20 -11.43
CA ALA A 293 5.43 -6.27 -12.22
C ALA A 293 4.05 -6.84 -12.64
N VAL A 294 3.87 -8.16 -12.53
CA VAL A 294 2.59 -8.85 -12.79
C VAL A 294 1.53 -8.60 -11.70
N TYR A 295 1.93 -8.20 -10.50
CA TYR A 295 1.04 -7.92 -9.36
C TYR A 295 0.51 -6.48 -9.37
N SER A 296 1.22 -5.58 -10.03
CA SER A 296 0.88 -4.16 -10.14
C SER A 296 0.15 -3.84 -11.46
N ARG A 297 -0.15 -2.56 -11.69
CA ARG A 297 -0.70 -2.03 -12.96
C ARG A 297 0.24 -0.98 -13.55
N PRO A 298 1.53 -1.32 -13.77
CA PRO A 298 2.54 -0.30 -13.93
C PRO A 298 2.40 0.42 -15.28
N LEU A 299 1.90 -0.24 -16.34
CA LEU A 299 1.66 0.39 -17.64
C LEU A 299 0.57 1.48 -17.59
N HIS A 300 -0.53 1.23 -16.86
CA HIS A 300 -1.56 2.24 -16.57
C HIS A 300 -0.96 3.42 -15.82
N ALA A 301 -0.14 3.14 -14.79
CA ALA A 301 0.50 4.17 -13.99
C ALA A 301 1.47 5.04 -14.82
N VAL A 302 2.18 4.49 -15.81
CA VAL A 302 3.01 5.30 -16.72
C VAL A 302 2.16 6.27 -17.55
N ILE A 303 1.03 5.82 -18.09
CA ILE A 303 0.12 6.68 -18.88
C ILE A 303 -0.43 7.80 -17.99
N ALA A 304 -0.94 7.46 -16.80
CA ALA A 304 -1.43 8.44 -15.84
C ALA A 304 -0.31 9.42 -15.39
N ARG A 305 0.94 8.94 -15.23
CA ARG A 305 2.10 9.79 -14.93
C ARG A 305 2.36 10.83 -16.01
N VAL A 306 2.29 10.43 -17.27
CA VAL A 306 2.52 11.29 -18.45
C VAL A 306 1.46 12.38 -18.58
N HIS A 307 0.20 12.06 -18.27
CA HIS A 307 -0.94 12.95 -18.52
C HIS A 307 -1.44 13.72 -17.30
N GLU A 308 -1.45 13.11 -16.11
CA GLU A 308 -2.10 13.68 -14.92
C GLU A 308 -1.09 14.29 -13.95
N HIS A 309 0.08 13.67 -13.78
CA HIS A 309 1.00 14.00 -12.69
C HIS A 309 2.22 14.83 -13.11
N GLN A 310 2.43 15.04 -14.42
CA GLN A 310 3.46 15.91 -15.03
C GLN A 310 4.82 15.91 -14.30
N LEU A 311 5.30 14.74 -13.89
CA LEU A 311 6.65 14.63 -13.32
C LEU A 311 7.69 15.12 -14.34
N PRO A 312 8.79 15.77 -13.89
CA PRO A 312 9.90 16.10 -14.77
C PRO A 312 10.34 14.87 -15.57
N ASN A 313 10.62 15.07 -16.85
CA ASN A 313 11.06 14.05 -17.80
C ASN A 313 10.06 12.92 -18.12
N ALA A 314 8.81 12.93 -17.60
CA ALA A 314 7.84 11.86 -17.87
C ALA A 314 7.59 11.63 -19.37
N GLN A 315 7.57 12.70 -20.17
CA GLN A 315 7.41 12.62 -21.63
C GLN A 315 8.60 11.99 -22.35
N GLN A 316 9.81 12.13 -21.81
CA GLN A 316 11.03 11.55 -22.37
C GLN A 316 11.28 10.12 -21.87
N GLU A 317 10.85 9.80 -20.65
CA GLU A 317 11.15 8.54 -19.97
C GLU A 317 10.08 7.46 -20.12
N TRP A 318 8.86 7.80 -20.55
CA TRP A 318 7.75 6.83 -20.57
C TRP A 318 8.06 5.58 -21.39
N ARG A 319 8.73 5.73 -22.54
CA ARG A 319 9.04 4.61 -23.44
C ARG A 319 10.08 3.66 -22.81
N PRO A 320 11.28 4.12 -22.41
CA PRO A 320 12.24 3.28 -21.68
C PRO A 320 11.65 2.66 -20.41
N LEU A 321 10.78 3.39 -19.70
CA LEU A 321 10.13 2.88 -18.50
C LEU A 321 9.14 1.75 -18.82
N MET A 322 8.27 1.91 -19.82
CA MET A 322 7.36 0.84 -20.24
C MET A 322 8.12 -0.39 -20.74
N GLU A 323 9.21 -0.22 -21.47
CA GLU A 323 10.06 -1.34 -21.90
C GLU A 323 10.66 -2.08 -20.70
N THR A 324 11.26 -1.35 -19.76
CA THR A 324 11.80 -1.94 -18.53
C THR A 324 10.73 -2.73 -17.77
N LEU A 325 9.51 -2.19 -17.65
CA LEU A 325 8.40 -2.87 -16.96
C LEU A 325 7.94 -4.13 -17.68
N LEU A 326 7.86 -4.10 -19.01
CA LEU A 326 7.50 -5.26 -19.84
C LEU A 326 8.56 -6.36 -19.75
N ASP A 327 9.84 -5.99 -19.76
CA ASP A 327 10.96 -6.92 -19.59
C ASP A 327 10.90 -7.63 -18.22
N HIS A 328 10.34 -6.97 -17.20
CA HIS A 328 10.09 -7.54 -15.87
C HIS A 328 8.70 -8.19 -15.73
N GLY A 329 8.03 -8.50 -16.83
CA GLY A 329 6.79 -9.29 -16.84
C GLY A 329 5.51 -8.51 -16.58
N ALA A 330 5.52 -7.17 -16.75
CA ALA A 330 4.28 -6.39 -16.74
C ALA A 330 3.32 -6.92 -17.81
N LYS A 331 2.05 -7.10 -17.44
CA LYS A 331 1.04 -7.63 -18.37
C LYS A 331 0.61 -6.56 -19.37
N ILE A 332 1.02 -6.69 -20.63
CA ILE A 332 0.61 -5.78 -21.73
C ILE A 332 -0.92 -5.66 -21.86
N ASN A 333 -1.64 -6.77 -21.65
CA ASN A 333 -3.10 -6.85 -21.68
C ASN A 333 -3.71 -6.93 -20.27
N GLY A 334 -2.99 -6.49 -19.23
CA GLY A 334 -3.50 -6.40 -17.86
C GLY A 334 -4.71 -5.48 -17.81
N VAL A 335 -5.72 -5.84 -17.01
CA VAL A 335 -7.01 -5.13 -16.98
C VAL A 335 -7.25 -4.57 -15.58
N THR A 336 -7.60 -3.29 -15.50
CA THR A 336 -8.19 -2.67 -14.30
C THR A 336 -9.70 -2.57 -14.47
N TYR A 337 -10.45 -2.48 -13.36
CA TYR A 337 -11.91 -2.42 -13.44
C TYR A 337 -12.42 -1.23 -14.25
N ALA A 338 -11.87 -0.03 -14.00
CA ALA A 338 -12.35 1.23 -14.58
C ALA A 338 -11.65 1.61 -15.89
N ALA A 339 -10.32 1.51 -15.96
CA ALA A 339 -9.57 1.96 -17.12
C ALA A 339 -9.47 0.89 -18.22
N GLY A 340 -9.79 -0.38 -17.94
CA GLY A 340 -9.57 -1.46 -18.90
C GLY A 340 -8.09 -1.80 -19.04
N THR A 341 -7.59 -1.98 -20.25
CA THR A 341 -6.15 -2.17 -20.53
C THR A 341 -5.39 -0.86 -20.60
N ALA A 342 -4.06 -0.92 -20.56
CA ALA A 342 -3.22 0.25 -20.82
C ALA A 342 -3.51 0.86 -22.20
N LEU A 343 -3.89 0.04 -23.19
CA LEU A 343 -4.28 0.52 -24.52
C LEU A 343 -5.59 1.33 -24.47
N ASN A 344 -6.59 0.90 -23.68
CA ASN A 344 -7.82 1.67 -23.49
C ASN A 344 -7.53 3.05 -22.89
N GLU A 345 -6.62 3.11 -21.91
CA GLU A 345 -6.24 4.36 -21.24
C GLU A 345 -5.44 5.29 -22.18
N ALA A 346 -4.48 4.77 -22.95
CA ALA A 346 -3.74 5.56 -23.94
C ALA A 346 -4.68 6.14 -25.04
N VAL A 347 -5.68 5.36 -25.47
CA VAL A 347 -6.74 5.82 -26.39
C VAL A 347 -7.59 6.92 -25.75
N TYR A 348 -7.95 6.77 -24.47
CA TYR A 348 -8.74 7.78 -23.74
C TYR A 348 -8.04 9.15 -23.75
N TYR A 349 -6.73 9.20 -23.49
CA TYR A 349 -5.94 10.44 -23.54
C TYR A 349 -5.53 10.86 -24.96
N LYS A 350 -5.91 10.10 -26.00
CA LYS A 350 -5.53 10.33 -27.40
C LYS A 350 -4.01 10.41 -27.60
N ASN A 351 -3.24 9.67 -26.81
CA ASN A 351 -1.80 9.61 -26.94
C ASN A 351 -1.42 8.55 -27.97
N TRP A 352 -1.48 8.94 -29.24
CA TRP A 352 -1.28 8.02 -30.36
C TRP A 352 0.12 7.40 -30.41
N GLU A 353 1.14 8.05 -29.83
CA GLU A 353 2.48 7.48 -29.73
C GLU A 353 2.52 6.30 -28.75
N MET A 354 1.92 6.45 -27.57
CA MET A 354 1.78 5.35 -26.60
C MET A 354 0.85 4.25 -27.14
N VAL A 355 -0.22 4.60 -27.85
CA VAL A 355 -1.09 3.63 -28.54
C VAL A 355 -0.29 2.80 -29.54
N GLN A 356 0.48 3.44 -30.42
CA GLN A 356 1.32 2.75 -31.39
C GLN A 356 2.33 1.82 -30.69
N PHE A 357 3.03 2.33 -29.67
CA PHE A 357 3.98 1.52 -28.90
C PHE A 357 3.33 0.29 -28.26
N LEU A 358 2.16 0.44 -27.63
CA LEU A 358 1.45 -0.67 -27.00
C LEU A 358 1.03 -1.73 -28.04
N ILE A 359 0.56 -1.31 -29.22
CA ILE A 359 0.25 -2.23 -30.32
C ILE A 359 1.52 -2.95 -30.83
N GLU A 360 2.64 -2.23 -30.99
CA GLU A 360 3.94 -2.80 -31.35
C GLU A 360 4.42 -3.86 -30.33
N LYS A 361 4.11 -3.66 -29.04
CA LYS A 361 4.42 -4.62 -27.96
C LYS A 361 3.35 -5.71 -27.77
N GLY A 362 2.36 -5.80 -28.66
CA GLY A 362 1.37 -6.89 -28.66
C GLY A 362 0.10 -6.64 -27.83
N ALA A 363 -0.26 -5.38 -27.57
CA ALA A 363 -1.55 -5.06 -26.96
C ALA A 363 -2.72 -5.50 -27.86
N ASN A 364 -3.71 -6.15 -27.26
CA ASN A 364 -4.90 -6.64 -27.93
C ASN A 364 -6.01 -5.58 -27.88
N PRO A 365 -6.37 -4.95 -29.01
CA PRO A 365 -7.37 -3.88 -29.05
C PRO A 365 -8.80 -4.35 -28.81
N PHE A 366 -9.06 -5.66 -28.79
CA PHE A 366 -10.38 -6.24 -28.48
C PHE A 366 -10.59 -6.53 -27.00
N THR A 367 -9.59 -6.26 -26.15
CA THR A 367 -9.74 -6.47 -24.71
C THR A 367 -10.73 -5.45 -24.16
N LYS A 368 -11.80 -5.95 -23.53
CA LYS A 368 -12.89 -5.12 -23.04
C LYS A 368 -12.60 -4.57 -21.64
N CYS A 369 -12.91 -3.30 -21.44
CA CYS A 369 -12.96 -2.71 -20.11
C CYS A 369 -14.09 -3.36 -19.28
N PRO A 370 -13.83 -3.83 -18.05
CA PRO A 370 -14.86 -4.44 -17.20
C PRO A 370 -16.01 -3.50 -16.86
N ALA A 371 -15.74 -2.19 -16.69
CA ALA A 371 -16.75 -1.19 -16.37
C ALA A 371 -17.63 -0.82 -17.58
N SER A 372 -17.04 -0.37 -18.69
CA SER A 372 -17.81 0.09 -19.87
C SER A 372 -18.27 -1.04 -20.78
N LYS A 373 -17.64 -2.22 -20.72
CA LYS A 373 -17.83 -3.36 -21.66
C LYS A 373 -17.37 -3.08 -23.10
N GLU A 374 -16.66 -1.97 -23.30
CA GLU A 374 -16.12 -1.51 -24.57
C GLU A 374 -14.66 -1.93 -24.74
N ASP A 375 -14.26 -2.17 -25.99
CA ASP A 375 -12.85 -2.41 -26.32
C ASP A 375 -12.13 -1.11 -26.78
N SER A 376 -10.85 -1.19 -27.15
CA SER A 376 -10.07 0.01 -27.48
C SER A 376 -10.56 0.71 -28.75
N PHE A 377 -11.17 -0.01 -29.70
CA PHE A 377 -11.74 0.64 -30.89
C PHE A 377 -13.00 1.43 -30.54
N ASP A 378 -13.86 0.91 -29.67
CA ASP A 378 -15.04 1.65 -29.19
C ASP A 378 -14.63 2.94 -28.48
N ALA A 379 -13.57 2.87 -27.67
CA ALA A 379 -13.08 4.01 -26.88
C ALA A 379 -12.47 5.17 -27.71
N THR A 380 -12.07 4.92 -28.96
CA THR A 380 -11.48 5.97 -29.84
C THR A 380 -12.49 7.00 -30.31
N LEU A 381 -13.73 6.57 -30.56
CA LEU A 381 -14.82 7.36 -31.07
C LEU A 381 -15.76 7.59 -29.89
N ARG A 382 -15.48 8.61 -29.09
CA ARG A 382 -16.42 9.14 -28.10
C ARG A 382 -17.11 10.39 -28.66
N PRO A 383 -18.06 10.29 -29.62
CA PRO A 383 -19.13 11.25 -29.66
C PRO A 383 -20.06 10.95 -28.49
N GLU A 384 -20.54 12.00 -27.84
CA GLU A 384 -21.47 11.96 -26.72
C GLU A 384 -22.61 10.94 -27.00
N ASP A 385 -22.69 9.92 -26.15
CA ASP A 385 -23.80 8.99 -25.92
C ASP A 385 -24.11 7.81 -26.88
N GLN A 386 -23.25 7.41 -27.84
CA GLN A 386 -23.49 6.16 -28.59
C GLN A 386 -22.24 5.28 -28.83
N PRO A 387 -22.26 3.99 -28.40
CA PRO A 387 -21.21 3.03 -28.71
C PRO A 387 -21.06 2.80 -30.22
N TRP A 388 -19.84 2.64 -30.71
CA TRP A 388 -19.58 2.36 -32.12
C TRP A 388 -20.21 1.02 -32.57
N ARG A 389 -21.36 1.08 -33.24
CA ARG A 389 -22.07 -0.09 -33.75
C ARG A 389 -21.42 -0.62 -35.02
N ARG A 390 -20.41 -1.49 -34.86
CA ARG A 390 -19.69 -2.13 -35.97
C ARG A 390 -20.59 -3.09 -36.76
N SER A 391 -20.64 -2.91 -38.08
CA SER A 391 -21.16 -3.90 -39.02
C SER A 391 -20.38 -5.22 -38.93
N GLN A 392 -20.99 -6.32 -39.39
CA GLN A 392 -20.32 -7.63 -39.39
C GLN A 392 -19.07 -7.62 -40.28
N GLU A 393 -19.14 -6.92 -41.41
CA GLU A 393 -18.01 -6.68 -42.33
C GLU A 393 -16.83 -6.02 -41.60
N VAL A 394 -17.08 -4.92 -40.86
CA VAL A 394 -16.04 -4.24 -40.08
C VAL A 394 -15.45 -5.17 -39.01
N LYS A 395 -16.27 -5.96 -38.31
CA LYS A 395 -15.75 -6.89 -37.28
C LYS A 395 -14.79 -7.92 -37.88
N GLU A 396 -15.13 -8.47 -39.03
CA GLU A 396 -14.28 -9.45 -39.72
C GLU A 396 -13.01 -8.80 -40.26
N TYR A 397 -13.13 -7.60 -40.82
CA TYR A 397 -12.00 -6.79 -41.26
C TYR A 397 -11.01 -6.53 -40.12
N LEU A 398 -11.47 -6.03 -38.98
CA LEU A 398 -10.61 -5.73 -37.83
C LEU A 398 -9.88 -6.99 -37.32
N LYS A 399 -10.55 -8.15 -37.31
CA LYS A 399 -9.92 -9.43 -36.95
C LYS A 399 -8.82 -9.82 -37.94
N ARG A 400 -9.03 -9.63 -39.24
CA ARG A 400 -8.01 -9.91 -40.29
C ARG A 400 -6.79 -9.01 -40.16
N VAL A 401 -6.99 -7.73 -39.91
CA VAL A 401 -5.91 -6.74 -39.79
C VAL A 401 -5.09 -6.98 -38.52
N THR A 402 -5.74 -7.15 -37.37
CA THR A 402 -5.07 -7.38 -36.08
C THR A 402 -4.30 -8.69 -36.02
N SER A 403 -4.80 -9.75 -36.66
CA SER A 403 -4.09 -11.04 -36.77
C SER A 403 -2.89 -11.01 -37.73
N GLY A 404 -2.69 -9.92 -38.48
CA GLY A 404 -1.60 -9.81 -39.45
C GLY A 404 -1.77 -10.68 -40.69
N SER A 405 -3.01 -11.04 -41.06
CA SER A 405 -3.26 -11.78 -42.29
C SER A 405 -2.84 -10.96 -43.52
N LYS A 406 -2.13 -11.58 -44.49
CA LYS A 406 -1.69 -10.88 -45.73
C LYS A 406 -2.85 -10.21 -46.48
N LEU A 407 -4.03 -10.84 -46.45
CA LEU A 407 -5.27 -10.28 -47.00
C LEU A 407 -5.66 -8.99 -46.28
N GLY A 408 -5.70 -8.99 -44.94
CA GLY A 408 -6.12 -7.82 -44.15
C GLY A 408 -5.15 -6.63 -44.24
N ILE A 409 -3.84 -6.86 -44.36
CA ILE A 409 -2.83 -5.80 -44.40
C ILE A 409 -2.88 -4.98 -45.72
N GLY A 410 -3.25 -5.62 -46.83
CA GLY A 410 -3.38 -5.02 -48.16
C GLY A 410 -4.80 -4.62 -48.57
N GLU A 411 -5.81 -5.04 -47.80
CA GLU A 411 -7.22 -4.75 -48.05
C GLU A 411 -7.58 -3.32 -47.64
N GLU A 412 -8.24 -2.59 -48.54
CA GLU A 412 -8.72 -1.24 -48.25
C GLU A 412 -9.79 -1.31 -47.15
N ALA A 413 -9.60 -0.56 -46.05
CA ALA A 413 -10.54 -0.60 -44.93
C ALA A 413 -11.96 -0.19 -45.37
N PRO A 414 -13.02 -0.80 -44.82
CA PRO A 414 -14.38 -0.28 -44.99
C PRO A 414 -14.45 1.17 -44.53
N LYS A 415 -15.30 1.99 -45.16
CA LYS A 415 -15.40 3.44 -44.86
C LYS A 415 -15.58 3.71 -43.36
N GLU A 416 -16.45 2.93 -42.71
CA GLU A 416 -16.70 2.97 -41.26
C GLU A 416 -15.44 2.75 -40.41
N ALA A 417 -14.51 1.89 -40.87
CA ALA A 417 -13.28 1.59 -40.15
C ALA A 417 -12.16 2.61 -40.42
N ARG A 418 -12.18 3.30 -41.58
CA ARG A 418 -11.17 4.33 -41.94
C ARG A 418 -11.19 5.53 -41.01
N GLU A 419 -12.36 5.86 -40.47
CA GLU A 419 -12.55 7.00 -39.57
C GLU A 419 -11.97 6.76 -38.16
N ASN A 420 -11.62 5.52 -37.84
CA ASN A 420 -11.08 5.15 -36.54
C ASN A 420 -9.53 5.25 -36.54
N PRO A 421 -8.92 6.14 -35.74
CA PRO A 421 -7.47 6.32 -35.72
C PRO A 421 -6.69 5.05 -35.32
N LEU A 422 -7.25 4.20 -34.46
CA LEU A 422 -6.60 2.96 -34.03
C LEU A 422 -6.47 1.97 -35.19
N VAL A 423 -7.41 1.96 -36.14
CA VAL A 423 -7.33 1.12 -37.34
C VAL A 423 -6.11 1.50 -38.18
N GLN A 424 -5.90 2.80 -38.39
CA GLN A 424 -4.78 3.32 -39.17
C GLN A 424 -3.43 2.97 -38.51
N ILE A 425 -3.35 3.12 -37.17
CA ILE A 425 -2.14 2.76 -36.41
C ILE A 425 -1.86 1.26 -36.53
N ILE A 426 -2.86 0.40 -36.35
CA ILE A 426 -2.66 -1.05 -36.45
C ILE A 426 -2.23 -1.45 -37.87
N GLN A 427 -2.84 -0.88 -38.91
CA GLN A 427 -2.42 -1.13 -40.30
C GLN A 427 -0.95 -0.76 -40.50
N LYS A 428 -0.54 0.43 -40.03
CA LYS A 428 0.85 0.89 -40.12
C LYS A 428 1.81 -0.07 -39.43
N VAL A 429 1.51 -0.45 -38.18
CA VAL A 429 2.35 -1.40 -37.42
C VAL A 429 2.42 -2.75 -38.12
N LYS A 430 1.29 -3.29 -38.60
CA LYS A 430 1.25 -4.60 -39.27
C LYS A 430 1.92 -4.62 -40.63
N ARG A 431 1.86 -3.52 -41.40
CA ARG A 431 2.65 -3.35 -42.65
C ARG A 431 4.14 -3.38 -42.37
N ARG A 432 4.58 -2.65 -41.34
CA ARG A 432 5.98 -2.61 -40.92
C ARG A 432 6.49 -3.97 -40.47
N GLU A 433 5.72 -4.70 -39.65
CA GLU A 433 6.02 -6.08 -39.25
C GLU A 433 6.11 -7.03 -40.45
N ALA A 434 5.29 -6.81 -41.49
CA ALA A 434 5.29 -7.61 -42.72
C ALA A 434 6.35 -7.19 -43.75
N GLY A 435 7.17 -6.17 -43.48
CA GLY A 435 8.19 -5.66 -44.42
C GLY A 435 7.62 -4.97 -45.66
N LEU A 436 6.38 -4.48 -45.60
CA LEU A 436 5.73 -3.73 -46.68
C LEU A 436 6.02 -2.23 -46.53
N ALA A 437 6.15 -1.50 -47.64
CA ALA A 437 6.35 -0.05 -47.63
C ALA A 437 5.16 0.68 -46.97
N GLU A 438 5.45 1.80 -46.27
CA GLU A 438 4.46 2.58 -45.49
C GLU A 438 3.32 3.16 -46.35
#